data_AF-A0ABD6P2V3-F1
#
_entry.id   AF-A0ABD6P2V3-F1
#
_cell.length_a   1.000
_cell.length_b   1.000
_cell.length_c   1.000
_cell.angle_alpha   90.00
_cell.angle_beta   90.00
_cell.angle_gamma   90.00
#
_symmetry.space_group_name_H-M   'P 1'
#
loop_
_entity.id
_entity.type
_entity.pdbx_description
1 polymer ?
#
loop_
_entity_poly.entity_id
_entity_poly.type
_entity_poly.pdbx_seq_one_letter_code
_entity_poly.pdbx_strand_id
1 'polypeptide(L)'
;WWAGTAAAFLAVVVVIAMWVAGNPDVQSALGTPSDIDELVNHDVASYYSEHPAAAFALQIWINNSWVAAQCIAMSVLLGLPIPIVLFDNAANLGLIAGLMFQAGKGGILLGLLAPHGLLELTAVFLAGATGMRLGWSVISPGDRPRGQVLAEQGRGIVSVAVGLVGVLLVSGLIEALVTPSPLPTFVRVGIGVVAEAAFLFYVVYFGRRAAKAGETGDIEDAPDVVPTS
;
A
#
# COMPACT_ATOMS: atom_id res chain seq x y z
N TRP A 1 -9.04 -11.09 -4.77
CA TRP A 1 -8.55 -9.73 -5.05
C TRP A 1 -7.39 -9.39 -4.12
N TRP A 2 -7.59 -8.96 -2.87
CA TRP A 2 -6.50 -8.54 -1.96
C TRP A 2 -5.31 -9.52 -1.86
N ALA A 3 -5.56 -10.79 -1.52
CA ALA A 3 -4.49 -11.79 -1.39
C ALA A 3 -3.74 -12.04 -2.72
N GLY A 4 -4.45 -11.97 -3.86
CA GLY A 4 -3.83 -12.10 -5.18
C GLY A 4 -2.97 -10.89 -5.54
N THR A 5 -3.46 -9.68 -5.21
CA THR A 5 -2.71 -8.43 -5.35
C THR A 5 -1.43 -8.45 -4.52
N ALA A 6 -1.53 -8.83 -3.24
CA ALA A 6 -0.39 -8.95 -2.34
C ALA A 6 0.64 -9.98 -2.85
N ALA A 7 0.18 -11.17 -3.24
CA ALA A 7 1.07 -12.23 -3.74
C ALA A 7 1.80 -11.82 -5.03
N ALA A 8 1.09 -11.22 -5.99
CA ALA A 8 1.70 -10.74 -7.23
C ALA A 8 2.72 -9.62 -6.98
N PHE A 9 2.37 -8.64 -6.14
CA PHE A 9 3.26 -7.56 -5.77
C PHE A 9 4.55 -8.09 -5.12
N LEU A 10 4.42 -8.93 -4.10
CA LEU A 10 5.57 -9.51 -3.40
C LEU A 10 6.42 -10.39 -4.31
N ALA A 11 5.81 -11.13 -5.24
CA ALA A 11 6.55 -11.90 -6.24
C ALA A 11 7.40 -10.99 -7.13
N VAL A 12 6.86 -9.86 -7.61
CA VAL A 12 7.62 -8.87 -8.40
C VAL A 12 8.77 -8.28 -7.59
N VAL A 13 8.51 -7.86 -6.34
CA VAL A 13 9.56 -7.36 -5.43
C VAL A 13 10.70 -8.36 -5.28
N VAL A 14 10.37 -9.63 -5.00
CA VAL A 14 11.37 -10.69 -4.79
C VAL A 14 12.15 -10.97 -6.06
N VAL A 15 11.49 -11.07 -7.22
CA VAL A 15 12.16 -11.30 -8.52
C VAL A 15 13.14 -10.18 -8.83
N ILE A 16 12.70 -8.92 -8.68
CA ILE A 16 13.55 -7.76 -8.97
C ILE A 16 14.69 -7.66 -7.95
N ALA A 17 14.43 -7.88 -6.66
CA ALA A 17 15.47 -7.86 -5.62
C ALA A 17 16.54 -8.93 -5.86
N MET A 18 16.15 -10.16 -6.21
CA MET A 18 17.10 -11.23 -6.55
C MET A 18 17.89 -10.90 -7.81
N TRP A 19 17.23 -10.32 -8.82
CA TRP A 19 17.87 -9.94 -10.07
C TRP A 19 18.93 -8.85 -9.85
N VAL A 20 18.57 -7.78 -9.12
CA VAL A 20 19.49 -6.68 -8.79
C VAL A 20 20.62 -7.16 -7.88
N ALA A 21 20.32 -7.95 -6.84
CA ALA A 21 21.35 -8.44 -5.91
C ALA A 21 22.36 -9.39 -6.59
N GLY A 22 21.91 -10.16 -7.58
CA GLY A 22 22.72 -11.17 -8.27
C GLY A 22 23.48 -10.69 -9.50
N ASN A 23 23.21 -9.49 -10.03
CA ASN A 23 23.76 -9.03 -11.31
C ASN A 23 24.47 -7.66 -11.20
N PRO A 24 25.82 -7.63 -11.21
CA PRO A 24 26.60 -6.38 -11.17
C PRO A 24 26.33 -5.45 -12.38
N ASP A 25 26.02 -6.00 -13.54
CA ASP A 25 25.70 -5.21 -14.73
C ASP A 25 24.40 -4.41 -14.55
N VAL A 26 23.41 -5.00 -13.85
CA VAL A 26 22.17 -4.32 -13.51
C VAL A 26 22.45 -3.20 -12.53
N GLN A 27 23.25 -3.44 -11.50
CA GLN A 27 23.65 -2.42 -10.53
C GLN A 27 24.36 -1.24 -11.21
N SER A 28 25.29 -1.52 -12.12
CA SER A 28 26.04 -0.51 -12.88
C SER A 28 25.14 0.32 -13.81
N ALA A 29 24.02 -0.24 -14.25
CA ALA A 29 23.02 0.47 -15.04
C ALA A 29 22.11 1.38 -14.17
N LEU A 30 22.01 1.09 -12.87
CA LEU A 30 21.19 1.87 -11.93
C LEU A 30 21.90 3.13 -11.43
N GLY A 31 23.23 3.10 -11.30
CA GLY A 31 24.01 4.23 -10.81
C GLY A 31 25.50 3.95 -10.79
N THR A 32 26.29 4.99 -10.51
CA THR A 32 27.72 4.80 -10.29
C THR A 32 27.97 4.11 -8.95
N PRO A 33 29.13 3.48 -8.73
CA PRO A 33 29.46 2.88 -7.44
C PRO A 33 29.36 3.86 -6.26
N SER A 34 29.67 5.15 -6.48
CA SER A 34 29.50 6.19 -5.46
C SER A 34 28.04 6.49 -5.16
N ASP A 35 27.16 6.55 -6.17
CA ASP A 35 25.73 6.81 -5.97
C ASP A 35 25.08 5.67 -5.17
N ILE A 36 25.45 4.42 -5.48
CA ILE A 36 24.96 3.24 -4.75
C ILE A 36 25.48 3.23 -3.31
N ASP A 37 26.75 3.59 -3.10
CA ASP A 37 27.35 3.67 -1.77
C ASP A 37 26.67 4.76 -0.92
N GLU A 38 26.41 5.93 -1.49
CA GLU A 38 25.68 7.03 -0.83
C GLU A 38 24.26 6.59 -0.46
N LEU A 39 23.53 5.97 -1.39
CA LEU A 39 22.19 5.45 -1.13
C LEU A 39 22.17 4.44 0.04
N VAL A 40 23.09 3.48 0.00
CA VAL A 40 23.16 2.36 0.95
C VAL A 40 23.71 2.79 2.32
N ASN A 41 24.65 3.74 2.36
CA ASN A 41 25.33 4.16 3.59
C ASN A 41 24.72 5.38 4.26
N HIS A 42 24.14 6.29 3.50
CA HIS A 42 23.67 7.57 4.01
C HIS A 42 22.16 7.73 3.83
N ASP A 43 21.65 7.70 2.60
CA ASP A 43 20.29 8.17 2.29
C ASP A 43 19.20 7.38 3.00
N VAL A 44 19.29 6.04 3.01
CA VAL A 44 18.23 5.20 3.59
C VAL A 44 18.05 5.45 5.09
N ALA A 45 19.13 5.79 5.82
CA ALA A 45 19.06 6.02 7.26
C ALA A 45 18.84 7.51 7.59
N SER A 46 19.50 8.43 6.88
CA SER A 46 19.42 9.86 7.12
C SER A 46 18.02 10.40 6.89
N TYR A 47 17.30 9.85 5.89
CA TYR A 47 15.91 10.17 5.55
C TYR A 47 14.98 10.22 6.77
N TYR A 48 15.19 9.34 7.75
CA TYR A 48 14.32 9.24 8.93
C TYR A 48 14.70 10.17 10.10
N SER A 49 15.82 10.90 10.00
CA SER A 49 16.40 11.63 11.14
C SER A 49 16.46 13.16 11.00
N GLU A 50 16.21 13.70 9.81
CA GLU A 50 16.52 15.10 9.47
C GLU A 50 15.36 16.10 9.67
N HIS A 51 14.15 15.64 10.01
CA HIS A 51 12.95 16.48 10.04
C HIS A 51 12.19 16.48 11.38
N PRO A 52 11.46 17.56 11.73
CA PRO A 52 10.52 17.56 12.84
C PRO A 52 9.47 16.45 12.68
N ALA A 53 9.36 15.56 13.67
CA ALA A 53 8.58 14.32 13.57
C ALA A 53 7.14 14.52 13.06
N ALA A 54 6.45 15.59 13.47
CA ALA A 54 5.07 15.85 13.03
C ALA A 54 4.95 16.27 11.56
N ALA A 55 5.86 17.12 11.07
CA ALA A 55 5.87 17.55 9.66
C ALA A 55 6.27 16.40 8.74
N PHE A 56 7.22 15.59 9.20
CA PHE A 56 7.67 14.37 8.51
C PHE A 56 6.55 13.32 8.42
N ALA A 57 5.86 13.03 9.53
CA ALA A 57 4.70 12.12 9.56
C ALA A 57 3.64 12.51 8.53
N LEU A 58 3.34 13.81 8.45
CA LEU A 58 2.32 14.34 7.56
C LEU A 58 2.73 14.19 6.09
N GLN A 59 3.99 14.45 5.75
CA GLN A 59 4.49 14.30 4.38
C GLN A 59 4.38 12.85 3.89
N ILE A 60 4.80 11.90 4.72
CA ILE A 60 4.75 10.48 4.34
C ILE A 60 3.30 9.99 4.26
N TRP A 61 2.45 10.38 5.23
CA TRP A 61 1.03 10.09 5.18
C TRP A 61 0.37 10.63 3.91
N ILE A 62 0.69 11.85 3.47
CA ILE A 62 0.17 12.43 2.21
C ILE A 62 0.63 11.58 1.03
N ASN A 63 1.90 11.18 0.96
CA ASN A 63 2.43 10.39 -0.15
C ASN A 63 1.74 9.03 -0.25
N ASN A 64 1.62 8.31 0.87
CA ASN A 64 0.99 6.99 0.89
C ASN A 64 -0.52 7.07 0.62
N SER A 65 -1.18 8.10 1.16
CA SER A 65 -2.58 8.39 0.87
C SER A 65 -2.80 8.75 -0.60
N TRP A 66 -1.84 9.41 -1.23
CA TRP A 66 -1.88 9.74 -2.65
C TRP A 66 -1.80 8.49 -3.53
N VAL A 67 -0.90 7.54 -3.24
CA VAL A 67 -0.83 6.26 -3.97
C VAL A 67 -2.14 5.47 -3.83
N ALA A 68 -2.68 5.36 -2.61
CA ALA A 68 -3.97 4.71 -2.39
C ALA A 68 -5.12 5.42 -3.14
N ALA A 69 -5.12 6.76 -3.13
CA ALA A 69 -6.11 7.56 -3.87
C ALA A 69 -5.97 7.38 -5.39
N GLN A 70 -4.75 7.25 -5.93
CA GLN A 70 -4.53 6.94 -7.34
C GLN A 70 -5.13 5.57 -7.70
N CYS A 71 -4.89 4.54 -6.89
CA CYS A 71 -5.49 3.22 -7.12
C CYS A 71 -7.03 3.27 -7.14
N ILE A 72 -7.61 4.07 -6.24
CA ILE A 72 -9.07 4.26 -6.20
C ILE A 72 -9.55 5.07 -7.42
N ALA A 73 -8.90 6.18 -7.76
CA ALA A 73 -9.28 7.00 -8.92
C ALA A 73 -9.20 6.20 -10.24
N MET A 74 -8.20 5.34 -10.38
CA MET A 74 -8.02 4.47 -11.55
C MET A 74 -9.09 3.37 -11.65
N SER A 75 -9.92 3.16 -10.62
CA SER A 75 -11.07 2.25 -10.70
C SER A 75 -12.09 2.70 -11.76
N VAL A 76 -12.19 4.00 -12.02
CA VAL A 76 -13.04 4.58 -13.07
C VAL A 76 -12.61 4.10 -14.46
N LEU A 77 -11.32 3.85 -14.65
CA LEU A 77 -10.74 3.30 -15.88
C LEU A 77 -10.72 1.77 -15.88
N LEU A 78 -11.78 1.16 -15.34
CA LEU A 78 -11.92 -0.29 -15.18
C LEU A 78 -10.83 -0.94 -14.31
N GLY A 79 -10.10 -0.15 -13.52
CA GLY A 79 -8.96 -0.63 -12.74
C GLY A 79 -7.79 -1.16 -13.58
N LEU A 80 -7.82 -0.99 -14.91
CA LEU A 80 -6.76 -1.44 -15.82
C LEU A 80 -5.40 -0.78 -15.57
N PRO A 81 -5.31 0.50 -15.15
CA PRO A 81 -4.02 1.12 -14.83
C PRO A 81 -3.44 0.70 -13.47
N ILE A 82 -4.24 0.10 -12.58
CA ILE A 82 -3.81 -0.25 -11.21
C ILE A 82 -2.61 -1.22 -11.20
N PRO A 83 -2.57 -2.29 -12.00
CA PRO A 83 -1.39 -3.16 -12.08
C PRO A 83 -0.10 -2.43 -12.46
N ILE A 84 -0.17 -1.37 -13.28
CA ILE A 84 1.03 -0.59 -13.66
C ILE A 84 1.56 0.17 -12.44
N VAL A 85 0.68 0.87 -11.71
CA VAL A 85 1.06 1.57 -10.47
C VAL A 85 1.64 0.61 -9.44
N LEU A 86 1.01 -0.56 -9.26
CA LEU A 86 1.51 -1.58 -8.34
C LEU A 86 2.86 -2.15 -8.79
N PHE A 87 3.07 -2.32 -10.10
CA PHE A 87 4.34 -2.77 -10.65
C PHE A 87 5.44 -1.75 -10.38
N ASP A 88 5.21 -0.46 -10.63
CA ASP A 88 6.22 0.58 -10.40
C ASP A 88 6.62 0.66 -8.91
N ASN A 89 5.64 0.57 -8.00
CA ASN A 89 5.90 0.50 -6.56
C ASN A 89 6.68 -0.77 -6.19
N ALA A 90 6.30 -1.92 -6.73
CA ALA A 90 7.00 -3.18 -6.49
C ALA A 90 8.44 -3.17 -7.05
N ALA A 91 8.64 -2.56 -8.21
CA ALA A 91 9.95 -2.44 -8.86
C ALA A 91 10.88 -1.54 -8.07
N ASN A 92 10.40 -0.38 -7.62
CA ASN A 92 11.18 0.51 -6.77
C ASN A 92 11.58 -0.16 -5.44
N LEU A 93 10.63 -0.82 -4.77
CA LEU A 93 10.93 -1.57 -3.55
C LEU A 93 11.90 -2.72 -3.80
N GLY A 94 11.72 -3.48 -4.89
CA GLY A 94 12.61 -4.57 -5.27
C GLY A 94 14.03 -4.09 -5.58
N LEU A 95 14.18 -2.94 -6.23
CA LEU A 95 15.47 -2.33 -6.53
C LEU A 95 16.23 -1.96 -5.25
N ILE A 96 15.58 -1.20 -4.36
CA ILE A 96 16.18 -0.79 -3.07
C ILE A 96 16.51 -2.03 -2.24
N ALA A 97 15.60 -3.02 -2.20
CA ALA A 97 15.86 -4.28 -1.52
C ALA A 97 17.06 -5.01 -2.10
N GLY A 98 17.16 -5.15 -3.41
CA GLY A 98 18.28 -5.82 -4.07
C GLY A 98 19.63 -5.20 -3.70
N LEU A 99 19.74 -3.87 -3.76
CA LEU A 99 20.96 -3.14 -3.40
C LEU A 99 21.30 -3.30 -1.91
N MET A 100 20.32 -3.11 -1.02
CA MET A 100 20.52 -3.21 0.42
C MET A 100 20.88 -4.63 0.88
N PHE A 101 20.25 -5.66 0.33
CA PHE A 101 20.55 -7.05 0.67
C PHE A 101 21.92 -7.48 0.15
N GLN A 102 22.31 -7.04 -1.05
CA GLN A 102 23.63 -7.30 -1.61
C GLN A 102 24.73 -6.66 -0.76
N ALA A 103 24.50 -5.45 -0.24
CA ALA A 103 25.43 -4.75 0.63
C ALA A 103 25.42 -5.25 2.10
N GLY A 104 24.70 -6.34 2.41
CA GLY A 104 24.60 -6.88 3.77
C GLY A 104 23.73 -6.05 4.72
N LYS A 105 22.97 -5.07 4.21
CA LYS A 105 22.12 -4.15 4.96
C LYS A 105 20.63 -4.48 4.93
N GLY A 106 20.26 -5.67 4.46
CA GLY A 106 18.87 -6.12 4.43
C GLY A 106 18.17 -6.04 5.79
N GLY A 107 18.89 -6.29 6.89
CA GLY A 107 18.34 -6.12 8.25
C GLY A 107 18.02 -4.67 8.63
N ILE A 108 18.80 -3.70 8.14
CA ILE A 108 18.54 -2.26 8.32
C ILE A 108 17.30 -1.88 7.51
N LEU A 109 17.25 -2.28 6.23
CA LEU A 109 16.10 -2.01 5.36
C LEU A 109 14.80 -2.54 5.99
N LEU A 110 14.78 -3.82 6.37
CA LEU A 110 13.61 -4.42 7.00
C LEU A 110 13.26 -3.77 8.35
N GLY A 111 14.27 -3.36 9.11
CA GLY A 111 14.07 -2.66 10.38
C GLY A 111 13.47 -1.26 10.23
N LEU A 112 13.75 -0.59 9.11
CA LEU A 112 13.16 0.70 8.77
C LEU A 112 11.78 0.52 8.15
N LEU A 113 11.62 -0.42 7.21
CA LEU A 113 10.40 -0.65 6.45
C LEU A 113 9.30 -1.35 7.27
N ALA A 114 9.60 -2.46 7.93
CA ALA A 114 8.56 -3.33 8.52
C ALA A 114 7.70 -2.71 9.64
N PRO A 115 8.18 -1.77 10.48
CA PRO A 115 7.33 -1.15 11.52
C PRO A 115 6.06 -0.51 10.96
N HIS A 116 6.12 0.18 9.83
CA HIS A 116 4.98 0.89 9.24
C HIS A 116 4.54 0.26 7.91
N GLY A 117 5.50 -0.19 7.11
CA GLY A 117 5.29 -0.69 5.75
C GLY A 117 4.35 -1.89 5.66
N LEU A 118 4.15 -2.66 6.74
CA LEU A 118 3.15 -3.73 6.76
C LEU A 118 1.73 -3.19 6.54
N LEU A 119 1.34 -2.18 7.33
CA LEU A 119 0.03 -1.53 7.22
C LEU A 119 -0.13 -0.79 5.90
N GLU A 120 0.93 -0.10 5.48
CA GLU A 120 0.95 0.64 4.23
C GLU A 120 0.74 -0.27 3.01
N LEU A 121 1.51 -1.35 2.92
CA LEU A 121 1.38 -2.32 1.84
C LEU A 121 -0.01 -2.97 1.87
N THR A 122 -0.51 -3.35 3.04
CA THR A 122 -1.87 -3.88 3.18
C THR A 122 -2.93 -2.90 2.69
N ALA A 123 -2.78 -1.61 3.00
CA ALA A 123 -3.66 -0.54 2.54
C ALA A 123 -3.60 -0.34 1.02
N VAL A 124 -2.41 -0.28 0.43
CA VAL A 124 -2.20 -0.19 -1.03
C VAL A 124 -2.81 -1.41 -1.74
N PHE A 125 -2.60 -2.62 -1.21
CA PHE A 125 -3.19 -3.83 -1.77
C PHE A 125 -4.71 -3.81 -1.69
N LEU A 126 -5.28 -3.27 -0.60
CA LEU A 126 -6.73 -3.17 -0.44
C LEU A 126 -7.32 -2.12 -1.38
N ALA A 127 -6.64 -0.98 -1.57
CA ALA A 127 -7.00 0.03 -2.56
C ALA A 127 -6.99 -0.55 -3.98
N GLY A 128 -5.89 -1.19 -4.38
CA GLY A 128 -5.75 -1.80 -5.69
C GLY A 128 -6.74 -2.94 -5.92
N ALA A 129 -6.94 -3.81 -4.93
CA ALA A 129 -7.90 -4.90 -5.00
C ALA A 129 -9.35 -4.41 -5.15
N THR A 130 -9.72 -3.36 -4.41
CA THR A 130 -11.07 -2.80 -4.46
C THR A 130 -11.31 -2.09 -5.79
N GLY A 131 -10.33 -1.31 -6.27
CA GLY A 131 -10.40 -0.63 -7.56
C GLY A 131 -10.49 -1.61 -8.75
N MET A 132 -9.65 -2.66 -8.77
CA MET A 132 -9.72 -3.70 -9.79
C MET A 132 -11.03 -4.50 -9.72
N ARG A 133 -11.55 -4.77 -8.52
CA ARG A 133 -12.84 -5.45 -8.34
C ARG A 133 -14.01 -4.62 -8.88
N LEU A 134 -14.00 -3.30 -8.67
CA LEU A 134 -15.00 -2.41 -9.28
C LEU A 134 -14.90 -2.47 -10.80
N GLY A 135 -13.69 -2.35 -11.35
CA GLY A 135 -13.49 -2.45 -12.79
C GLY A 135 -13.99 -3.76 -13.40
N TRP A 136 -13.71 -4.88 -12.72
CA TRP A 136 -14.21 -6.21 -13.11
C TRP A 136 -15.73 -6.29 -13.11
N SER A 137 -16.40 -5.59 -12.19
CA SER A 137 -17.86 -5.57 -12.13
C SER A 137 -18.53 -4.95 -13.37
N VAL A 138 -17.81 -4.11 -14.12
CA VAL A 138 -18.27 -3.57 -15.41
C VAL A 138 -18.13 -4.60 -16.54
N ILE A 139 -17.04 -5.37 -16.50
CA ILE A 139 -16.71 -6.40 -17.50
C ILE A 139 -17.67 -7.58 -17.35
N SER A 140 -17.91 -8.01 -16.12
CA SER A 140 -18.77 -9.15 -15.78
C SER A 140 -19.83 -8.74 -14.74
N PRO A 141 -20.87 -7.98 -15.14
CA PRO A 141 -21.91 -7.48 -14.23
C PRO A 141 -22.97 -8.54 -13.88
N GLY A 142 -22.95 -9.70 -14.53
CA GLY A 142 -24.04 -10.69 -14.49
C GLY A 142 -25.28 -10.18 -15.22
N ASP A 143 -26.46 -10.44 -14.66
CA ASP A 143 -27.76 -10.04 -15.24
C ASP A 143 -28.14 -8.57 -14.94
N ARG A 144 -27.27 -7.82 -14.26
CA ARG A 144 -27.55 -6.45 -13.82
C ARG A 144 -27.00 -5.42 -14.80
N PRO A 145 -27.67 -4.27 -14.97
CA PRO A 145 -27.13 -3.16 -15.76
C PRO A 145 -25.79 -2.66 -15.21
N ARG A 146 -24.80 -2.43 -16.09
CA ARG A 146 -23.45 -1.98 -15.70
C ARG A 146 -23.46 -0.70 -14.84
N GLY A 147 -24.31 0.27 -15.20
CA GLY A 147 -24.42 1.53 -14.47
C GLY A 147 -24.93 1.36 -13.04
N GLN A 148 -25.87 0.43 -12.83
CA GLN A 148 -26.38 0.12 -11.49
C GLN A 148 -25.30 -0.54 -10.63
N VAL A 149 -24.60 -1.56 -11.17
CA VAL A 149 -23.51 -2.24 -10.46
C VAL A 149 -22.40 -1.26 -10.10
N LEU A 150 -22.05 -0.34 -11.01
CA LEU A 150 -21.07 0.70 -10.76
C LEU A 150 -21.48 1.66 -9.65
N ALA A 151 -22.73 2.12 -9.63
CA ALA A 151 -23.22 3.01 -8.60
C ALA A 151 -23.20 2.34 -7.22
N GLU A 152 -23.74 1.12 -7.11
CA GLU A 152 -23.78 0.35 -5.87
C GLU A 152 -22.37 0.04 -5.33
N GLN A 153 -21.50 -0.50 -6.17
CA GLN A 153 -20.13 -0.88 -5.76
C GLN A 153 -19.22 0.34 -5.59
N GLY A 154 -19.48 1.44 -6.31
CA GLY A 154 -18.76 2.70 -6.20
C GLY A 154 -19.00 3.41 -4.87
N ARG A 155 -20.22 3.36 -4.32
CA ARG A 155 -20.50 3.90 -2.97
C ARG A 155 -19.73 3.14 -1.89
N GLY A 156 -19.66 1.80 -2.01
CA GLY A 156 -18.83 0.98 -1.11
C GLY A 156 -17.34 1.32 -1.15
N ILE A 157 -16.82 1.79 -2.29
CA ILE A 157 -15.43 2.26 -2.39
C ILE A 157 -15.16 3.49 -1.54
N VAL A 158 -16.13 4.40 -1.37
CA VAL A 158 -15.96 5.58 -0.52
C VAL A 158 -15.69 5.16 0.92
N SER A 159 -16.45 4.20 1.44
CA SER A 159 -16.26 3.62 2.76
C SER A 159 -14.87 2.96 2.90
N VAL A 160 -14.42 2.26 1.86
CA VAL A 160 -13.05 1.70 1.82
C VAL A 160 -12.00 2.82 1.82
N ALA A 161 -12.19 3.89 1.04
CA ALA A 161 -11.29 5.04 0.98
C ALA A 161 -11.12 5.70 2.34
N VAL A 162 -12.22 5.93 3.07
CA VAL A 162 -12.19 6.49 4.42
C VAL A 162 -11.43 5.57 5.39
N GLY A 163 -11.68 4.27 5.33
CA GLY A 163 -10.93 3.28 6.12
C GLY A 163 -9.42 3.28 5.80
N LEU A 164 -9.08 3.40 4.51
CA LEU A 164 -7.70 3.47 4.04
C LEU A 164 -6.98 4.74 4.54
N VAL A 165 -7.64 5.89 4.51
CA VAL A 165 -7.10 7.14 5.07
C VAL A 165 -6.75 6.97 6.56
N GLY A 166 -7.64 6.35 7.33
CA GLY A 166 -7.44 6.10 8.75
C GLY A 166 -6.27 5.15 9.04
N VAL A 167 -6.18 4.03 8.32
CA VAL A 167 -5.08 3.07 8.54
C VAL A 167 -3.73 3.61 8.07
N LEU A 168 -3.70 4.38 6.98
CA LEU A 168 -2.49 5.05 6.50
C LEU A 168 -2.02 6.12 7.48
N LEU A 169 -2.94 6.80 8.18
CA LEU A 169 -2.58 7.73 9.25
C LEU A 169 -1.87 7.00 10.40
N VAL A 170 -2.40 5.84 10.81
CA VAL A 170 -1.74 5.00 11.83
C VAL A 170 -0.36 4.55 11.35
N SER A 171 -0.23 4.14 10.07
CA SER A 171 1.06 3.79 9.47
C SER A 171 2.06 4.95 9.54
N GLY A 172 1.67 6.15 9.08
CA GLY A 172 2.54 7.34 9.09
C GLY A 172 2.93 7.80 10.52
N LEU A 173 2.06 7.59 11.51
CA LEU A 173 2.40 7.82 12.91
C LEU A 173 3.43 6.81 13.43
N ILE A 174 3.29 5.53 13.08
CA ILE A 174 4.30 4.51 13.42
C ILE A 174 5.62 4.87 12.74
N GLU A 175 5.60 5.29 11.49
CA GLU A 175 6.80 5.68 10.78
C GLU A 175 7.52 6.86 11.44
N ALA A 176 6.81 7.93 11.73
CA ALA A 176 7.44 9.13 12.28
C ALA A 176 7.84 9.01 13.76
N LEU A 177 7.18 8.15 14.53
CA LEU A 177 7.42 8.04 15.98
C LEU A 177 8.20 6.79 16.36
N VAL A 178 7.97 5.67 15.68
CA VAL A 178 8.57 4.36 16.02
C VAL A 178 9.80 4.10 15.18
N THR A 179 9.78 4.38 13.87
CA THR A 179 10.93 4.11 12.98
C THR A 179 12.20 4.85 13.43
N PRO A 180 12.20 6.17 13.73
CA PRO A 180 13.41 6.87 14.17
C PRO A 180 13.71 6.70 15.67
N SER A 181 12.87 5.98 16.42
CA SER A 181 13.07 5.82 17.87
C SER A 181 14.34 5.01 18.19
N PRO A 182 14.96 5.23 19.37
CA PRO A 182 16.12 4.47 19.82
C PRO A 182 15.79 3.02 20.24
N LEU A 183 14.56 2.55 19.96
CA LEU A 183 14.13 1.21 20.33
C LEU A 183 14.88 0.14 19.50
N PRO A 184 15.17 -1.03 20.10
CA PRO A 184 15.70 -2.16 19.35
C PRO A 184 14.81 -2.50 18.15
N THR A 185 15.41 -2.88 17.03
CA THR A 185 14.69 -3.16 15.78
C THR A 185 13.55 -4.16 15.96
N PHE A 186 13.75 -5.22 16.74
CA PHE A 186 12.70 -6.21 16.99
C PHE A 186 11.48 -5.62 17.71
N VAL A 187 11.66 -4.61 18.56
CA VAL A 187 10.55 -3.91 19.25
C VAL A 187 9.79 -3.06 18.25
N ARG A 188 10.49 -2.30 17.42
CA ARG A 188 9.88 -1.46 16.36
C ARG A 188 9.06 -2.32 15.40
N VAL A 189 9.63 -3.44 14.93
CA VAL A 189 8.94 -4.41 14.08
C VAL A 189 7.76 -5.05 14.80
N GLY A 190 7.91 -5.40 16.09
CA GLY A 190 6.82 -5.95 16.90
C GLY A 190 5.62 -5.01 17.01
N ILE A 191 5.85 -3.70 17.16
CA ILE A 191 4.78 -2.68 17.15
C ILE A 191 4.04 -2.71 15.81
N GLY A 192 4.76 -2.73 14.69
CA GLY A 192 4.17 -2.82 13.35
C GLY A 192 3.34 -4.08 13.15
N VAL A 193 3.86 -5.24 13.57
CA VAL A 193 3.15 -6.53 13.49
C VAL A 193 1.87 -6.52 14.33
N VAL A 194 1.90 -5.95 15.53
CA VAL A 194 0.71 -5.82 16.38
C VAL A 194 -0.32 -4.90 15.73
N ALA A 195 0.12 -3.78 15.15
CA ALA A 195 -0.77 -2.84 14.49
C ALA A 195 -1.43 -3.46 13.23
N GLU A 196 -0.65 -4.17 12.41
CA GLU A 196 -1.15 -4.94 11.26
C GLU A 196 -2.12 -6.04 11.71
N ALA A 197 -1.77 -6.82 12.74
CA ALA A 197 -2.65 -7.87 13.25
C ALA A 197 -3.96 -7.30 13.80
N ALA A 198 -3.93 -6.15 14.48
CA ALA A 198 -5.12 -5.47 14.96
C ALA A 198 -6.00 -4.98 13.79
N PHE A 199 -5.39 -4.42 12.74
CA PHE A 199 -6.10 -4.01 11.54
C PHE A 199 -6.75 -5.20 10.81
N LEU A 200 -6.01 -6.27 10.55
CA LEU A 200 -6.53 -7.49 9.93
C LEU A 200 -7.63 -8.12 10.78
N PHE A 201 -7.46 -8.15 12.10
CA PHE A 201 -8.51 -8.62 13.02
C PHE A 201 -9.77 -7.78 12.90
N TYR A 202 -9.65 -6.45 12.90
CA TYR A 202 -10.78 -5.54 12.72
C TYR A 202 -11.52 -5.80 11.41
N VAL A 203 -10.79 -5.84 10.28
CA VAL A 203 -11.37 -6.07 8.95
C VAL A 203 -12.05 -7.43 8.85
N VAL A 204 -11.41 -8.49 9.36
CA VAL A 204 -11.96 -9.86 9.27
C VAL A 204 -13.15 -10.03 10.22
N TYR A 205 -13.05 -9.55 11.45
CA TYR A 205 -14.11 -9.72 12.45
C TYR A 205 -15.35 -8.89 12.11
N PHE A 206 -15.19 -7.58 11.94
CA PHE A 206 -16.30 -6.69 11.64
C PHE A 206 -16.78 -6.84 10.19
N GLY A 207 -15.88 -7.04 9.23
CA GLY A 207 -16.27 -7.29 7.84
C GLY A 207 -17.09 -8.57 7.66
N ARG A 208 -16.77 -9.65 8.40
CA ARG A 208 -17.61 -10.87 8.40
C ARG A 208 -18.97 -10.64 9.03
N ARG A 209 -19.06 -9.80 10.07
CA ARG A 209 -20.32 -9.47 10.73
C ARG A 209 -21.21 -8.62 9.81
N ALA A 210 -20.64 -7.58 9.20
CA ALA A 210 -21.32 -6.71 8.23
C ALA A 210 -21.82 -7.52 7.01
N ALA A 211 -20.98 -8.39 6.44
CA ALA A 211 -21.37 -9.25 5.33
C ALA A 211 -22.52 -10.21 5.68
N LYS A 212 -22.58 -10.72 6.92
CA LYS A 212 -23.71 -11.53 7.41
C LYS A 212 -24.98 -10.72 7.63
N ALA A 213 -24.84 -9.44 7.97
CA ALA A 213 -25.96 -8.52 8.13
C ALA A 213 -26.47 -7.98 6.78
N GLY A 214 -25.80 -8.27 5.67
CA GLY A 214 -26.15 -7.75 4.35
C GLY A 214 -25.66 -6.32 4.10
N GLU A 215 -24.81 -5.77 4.98
CA GLU A 215 -24.25 -4.43 4.82
C GLU A 215 -23.21 -4.43 3.70
N THR A 216 -23.43 -3.59 2.70
CA THR A 216 -22.55 -3.47 1.52
C THR A 216 -21.51 -2.35 1.66
N GLY A 217 -21.53 -1.63 2.78
CA GLY A 217 -20.74 -0.40 2.98
C GLY A 217 -21.32 0.80 2.24
N ASP A 218 -22.57 0.69 1.78
CA ASP A 218 -23.33 1.79 1.21
C ASP A 218 -23.69 2.81 2.31
N ILE A 219 -23.49 4.09 2.02
CA ILE A 219 -23.91 5.16 2.91
C ILE A 219 -25.34 5.48 2.48
N GLU A 220 -26.34 4.98 3.20
CA GLU A 220 -27.78 5.01 2.87
C GLU A 220 -28.40 6.42 2.64
N ASP A 221 -27.61 7.50 2.59
CA ASP A 221 -28.05 8.90 2.55
C ASP A 221 -27.61 9.70 1.30
N ALA A 222 -27.40 9.04 0.15
CA ALA A 222 -27.32 9.75 -1.13
C ALA A 222 -28.73 9.85 -1.74
N PRO A 223 -29.34 11.05 -1.89
CA PRO A 223 -30.66 11.16 -2.48
C PRO A 223 -30.62 10.66 -3.93
N ASP A 224 -31.39 9.60 -4.21
CA ASP A 224 -31.67 9.11 -5.56
C ASP A 224 -32.38 10.21 -6.35
N VAL A 225 -31.61 11.07 -7.01
CA VAL A 225 -32.11 11.98 -8.03
C VAL A 225 -31.73 11.42 -9.40
N VAL A 226 -32.42 10.34 -9.79
CA VAL A 226 -32.48 9.97 -11.20
C VAL A 226 -33.42 10.96 -11.88
N PRO A 227 -32.99 11.77 -12.86
CA PRO A 227 -33.92 12.58 -13.62
C PRO A 227 -34.79 11.65 -14.46
N THR A 228 -36.09 11.62 -14.19
CA THR A 228 -37.06 11.06 -15.13
C THR A 228 -37.21 12.04 -16.29
N SER A 229 -36.75 11.64 -17.47
CA SER A 229 -37.16 12.24 -18.75
C SER A 229 -37.55 11.13 -19.71
#